data_AF-A0A286U900-F1
#
_entry.id   AF-A0A286U900-F1
#
_cell.length_a   1.000
_cell.length_b   1.000
_cell.length_c   1.000
_cell.angle_alpha   90.00
_cell.angle_beta   90.00
_cell.angle_gamma   90.00
#
_symmetry.space_group_name_H-M   'P 1'
#
loop_
_entity.id
_entity.type
_entity.pdbx_description
1 polymer ?
#
loop_
_entity_poly.entity_id
_entity_poly.type
_entity_poly.pdbx_seq_one_letter_code
_entity_poly.pdbx_strand_id
1 'polypeptide(L)'
;MHDEEPKFIHIGQIVQRPAFMRSWERKRHTQAHWLIECIAEFTGVFLYCYAGIGSQASMVMGAIADEPYLGSLLQVGLAYGVGIVLAVTICSGTSNGHFNPCITITFALFKGFPWKKVPRYIISQILGGFVACLIVYLQWRNNILALETALEAAGKLDAIQFTPSGPAGIFGMYAQPGANLGVVFANEFFVDFILALTIFSCIDPSNFFCPPSVVPYTIGLAYAMAVWSYSPNGLAANTARDLGGRLAALAIWQDTRAGGGSYAAIAALTNIGATVLAAVVYEVVFFDSYRVLPPAQRDYLFGHKAHALQADEAYGTNNAAAHPLRHPHDPHRHDQAELASTSSHDKVNYEHKV
;
A
#
# COMPACT_ATOMS: atom_id res chain seq x y z
N MET A 1 -25.66 7.61 -40.84
CA MET A 1 -25.54 8.09 -39.46
C MET A 1 -25.34 6.87 -38.60
N HIS A 2 -24.08 6.48 -38.39
CA HIS A 2 -23.77 5.59 -37.27
C HIS A 2 -23.70 6.51 -36.06
N ASP A 3 -24.66 6.39 -35.15
CA ASP A 3 -24.48 6.93 -33.80
C ASP A 3 -23.24 6.24 -33.25
N GLU A 4 -22.13 6.97 -33.17
CA GLU A 4 -20.91 6.47 -32.52
C GLU A 4 -21.27 6.18 -31.07
N GLU A 5 -21.16 4.92 -30.65
CA GLU A 5 -21.33 4.57 -29.25
C GLU A 5 -20.39 5.45 -28.40
N PRO A 6 -20.88 6.02 -27.29
CA PRO A 6 -20.08 6.91 -26.47
C PRO A 6 -18.84 6.16 -25.99
N LYS A 7 -17.67 6.72 -26.33
CA LYS A 7 -16.35 6.14 -26.02
C LYS A 7 -16.15 5.80 -24.53
N PHE A 8 -16.84 6.51 -23.64
CA PHE A 8 -16.90 6.20 -22.21
C PHE A 8 -18.31 6.40 -21.67
N ILE A 9 -18.76 5.48 -20.82
CA ILE A 9 -20.03 5.59 -20.08
C ILE A 9 -19.70 5.82 -18.60
N HIS A 10 -20.12 6.95 -18.08
CA HIS A 10 -19.93 7.31 -16.67
C HIS A 10 -21.04 6.70 -15.82
N ILE A 11 -20.68 6.20 -14.63
CA ILE A 11 -21.64 5.50 -13.77
C ILE A 11 -22.88 6.34 -13.42
N GLY A 12 -22.76 7.66 -13.32
CA GLY A 12 -23.88 8.57 -13.04
C GLY A 12 -24.91 8.67 -14.18
N GLN A 13 -24.58 8.21 -15.39
CA GLN A 13 -25.52 8.11 -16.51
C GLN A 13 -26.40 6.86 -16.38
N ILE A 14 -25.88 5.78 -15.79
CA ILE A 14 -26.58 4.51 -15.60
C ILE A 14 -27.31 4.49 -14.25
N VAL A 15 -26.62 4.91 -13.19
CA VAL A 15 -27.07 4.82 -11.81
C VAL A 15 -27.29 6.22 -11.26
N GLN A 16 -28.56 6.60 -11.12
CA GLN A 16 -28.92 7.89 -10.53
C GLN A 16 -28.73 7.86 -9.01
N ARG A 17 -27.91 8.77 -8.49
CA ARG A 17 -27.69 8.93 -7.04
C ARG A 17 -28.65 9.98 -6.45
N PRO A 18 -29.09 9.79 -5.19
CA PRO A 18 -29.85 10.82 -4.47
C PRO A 18 -29.18 12.19 -4.51
N ALA A 19 -29.97 13.27 -4.54
CA ALA A 19 -29.46 14.63 -4.66
C ALA A 19 -28.43 14.99 -3.56
N PHE A 20 -28.68 14.58 -2.32
CA PHE A 20 -27.76 14.84 -1.21
C PHE A 20 -26.38 14.17 -1.41
N MET A 21 -26.34 12.98 -2.03
CA MET A 21 -25.08 12.30 -2.34
C MET A 21 -24.31 13.02 -3.43
N ARG A 22 -24.98 13.53 -4.47
CA ARG A 22 -24.34 14.33 -5.53
C ARG A 22 -23.79 15.66 -4.98
N SER A 23 -24.52 16.29 -4.06
CA SER A 23 -24.04 17.48 -3.34
C SER A 23 -22.81 17.16 -2.48
N TRP A 24 -22.81 16.01 -1.80
CA TRP A 24 -21.66 15.54 -1.05
C TRP A 24 -20.46 15.25 -1.95
N GLU A 25 -20.64 14.55 -3.08
CA GLU A 25 -19.59 14.29 -4.06
C GLU A 25 -18.95 15.59 -4.55
N ARG A 26 -19.75 16.59 -4.91
CA ARG A 26 -19.24 17.92 -5.27
C ARG A 26 -18.37 18.52 -4.17
N LYS A 27 -18.85 18.51 -2.92
CA LYS A 27 -18.08 19.01 -1.77
C LYS A 27 -16.80 18.20 -1.54
N ARG A 28 -16.89 16.88 -1.74
CA ARG A 28 -15.78 15.93 -1.65
C ARG A 28 -14.67 16.27 -2.63
N HIS A 29 -15.01 16.50 -3.89
CA HIS A 29 -14.06 16.80 -4.96
C HIS A 29 -13.45 18.21 -4.85
N THR A 30 -14.23 19.19 -4.38
CA THR A 30 -13.80 20.61 -4.35
C THR A 30 -13.09 21.01 -3.06
N GLN A 31 -13.58 20.58 -1.90
CA GLN A 31 -13.15 21.12 -0.60
C GLN A 31 -12.49 20.08 0.31
N ALA A 32 -12.92 18.82 0.24
CA ALA A 32 -12.49 17.77 1.16
C ALA A 32 -11.55 16.73 0.55
N HIS A 33 -11.11 16.91 -0.70
CA HIS A 33 -10.38 15.86 -1.44
C HIS A 33 -9.14 15.37 -0.69
N TRP A 34 -8.35 16.30 -0.13
CA TRP A 34 -7.17 15.97 0.68
C TRP A 34 -7.51 15.09 1.90
N LEU A 35 -8.65 15.31 2.55
CA LEU A 35 -9.07 14.54 3.72
C LEU A 35 -9.51 13.14 3.30
N ILE A 36 -10.16 13.02 2.15
CA ILE A 36 -10.60 11.73 1.62
C ILE A 36 -9.41 10.88 1.18
N GLU A 37 -8.38 11.47 0.58
CA GLU A 37 -7.10 10.81 0.33
C GLU A 37 -6.48 10.29 1.63
N CYS A 38 -6.44 11.13 2.67
CA CYS A 38 -5.94 10.75 4.00
C CYS A 38 -6.73 9.60 4.63
N ILE A 39 -8.07 9.61 4.53
CA ILE A 39 -8.92 8.53 5.03
C ILE A 39 -8.65 7.23 4.25
N ALA A 40 -8.45 7.30 2.93
CA ALA A 40 -8.14 6.14 2.12
C ALA A 40 -6.77 5.55 2.48
N GLU A 41 -5.75 6.39 2.68
CA GLU A 41 -4.42 5.96 3.12
C GLU A 41 -4.45 5.33 4.52
N PHE A 42 -5.15 5.96 5.48
CA PHE A 42 -5.41 5.41 6.80
C PHE A 42 -6.09 4.04 6.71
N THR A 43 -7.15 3.93 5.90
CA THR A 43 -7.94 2.71 5.77
C THR A 43 -7.14 1.59 5.13
N GLY A 44 -6.34 1.89 4.11
CA GLY A 44 -5.48 0.89 3.47
C GLY A 44 -4.46 0.31 4.44
N VAL A 45 -3.77 1.15 5.23
CA VAL A 45 -2.85 0.67 6.26
C VAL A 45 -3.57 -0.10 7.36
N PHE A 46 -4.73 0.41 7.80
CA PHE A 46 -5.55 -0.27 8.78
C PHE A 46 -5.92 -1.69 8.34
N LEU A 47 -6.36 -1.87 7.09
CA LEU A 47 -6.86 -3.17 6.59
C LEU A 47 -5.81 -4.27 6.66
N TYR A 48 -4.60 -4.03 6.15
CA TYR A 48 -3.56 -5.06 6.19
C TYR A 48 -2.92 -5.21 7.57
N CYS A 49 -2.82 -4.14 8.36
CA CYS A 49 -2.36 -4.25 9.74
C CYS A 49 -3.36 -5.04 10.59
N TYR A 50 -4.66 -4.75 10.48
CA TYR A 50 -5.71 -5.45 11.20
C TYR A 50 -5.70 -6.96 10.89
N ALA A 51 -5.69 -7.32 9.60
CA ALA A 51 -5.65 -8.72 9.18
C ALA A 51 -4.38 -9.43 9.67
N GLY A 52 -3.21 -8.83 9.40
CA GLY A 52 -1.92 -9.43 9.71
C GLY A 52 -1.63 -9.52 11.22
N ILE A 53 -1.87 -8.46 11.97
CA ILE A 53 -1.66 -8.40 13.44
C ILE A 53 -2.67 -9.29 14.15
N GLY A 54 -3.93 -9.35 13.68
CA GLY A 54 -4.91 -10.30 14.20
C GLY A 54 -4.45 -11.76 14.06
N SER A 55 -3.85 -12.11 12.91
CA SER A 55 -3.24 -13.43 12.74
C SER A 55 -1.96 -13.62 13.57
N GLN A 56 -1.15 -12.57 13.71
CA GLN A 56 0.08 -12.59 14.52
C GLN A 56 -0.25 -12.85 15.99
N ALA A 57 -1.33 -12.26 16.51
CA ALA A 57 -1.80 -12.49 17.88
C ALA A 57 -2.00 -13.98 18.12
N SER A 58 -2.79 -14.65 17.27
CA SER A 58 -3.06 -16.08 17.38
C SER A 58 -1.78 -16.93 17.37
N MET A 59 -0.82 -16.61 16.50
CA MET A 59 0.45 -17.33 16.41
C MET A 59 1.34 -17.13 17.65
N VAL A 60 1.51 -15.88 18.12
CA VAL A 60 2.36 -15.58 19.28
C VAL A 60 1.74 -16.16 20.55
N MET A 61 0.45 -15.99 20.76
CA MET A 61 -0.21 -16.55 21.95
C MET A 61 -0.25 -18.06 21.92
N GLY A 62 -0.49 -18.68 20.76
CA GLY A 62 -0.39 -20.14 20.60
C GLY A 62 1.00 -20.65 20.96
N ALA A 63 2.05 -19.96 20.52
CA ALA A 63 3.42 -20.33 20.88
C ALA A 63 3.71 -20.21 22.39
N ILE A 64 3.22 -19.16 23.04
CA ILE A 64 3.43 -18.96 24.49
C ILE A 64 2.60 -19.97 25.31
N ALA A 65 1.38 -20.29 24.87
CA ALA A 65 0.47 -21.21 25.53
C ALA A 65 0.76 -22.70 25.25
N ASP A 66 1.78 -23.01 24.43
CA ASP A 66 2.09 -24.36 23.94
C ASP A 66 0.94 -25.01 23.14
N GLU A 67 0.21 -24.18 22.38
CA GLU A 67 -0.92 -24.55 21.52
C GLU A 67 -0.59 -24.22 20.05
N PRO A 68 0.34 -24.96 19.40
CA PRO A 68 0.93 -24.58 18.12
C PRO A 68 -0.06 -24.59 16.93
N TYR A 69 -1.26 -25.17 17.09
CA TYR A 69 -2.29 -25.18 16.05
C TYR A 69 -3.11 -23.89 15.99
N LEU A 70 -2.97 -22.97 16.96
CA LEU A 70 -3.71 -21.70 16.96
C LEU A 70 -3.23 -20.72 15.88
N GLY A 71 -2.01 -20.84 15.39
CA GLY A 71 -1.50 -19.97 14.34
C GLY A 71 -0.22 -20.48 13.71
N SER A 72 0.06 -20.00 12.50
CA SER A 72 1.27 -20.35 11.76
C SER A 72 1.79 -19.17 10.97
N LEU A 73 3.08 -19.20 10.60
CA LEU A 73 3.66 -18.16 9.77
C LEU A 73 2.99 -18.10 8.39
N LEU A 74 2.54 -19.24 7.86
CA LEU A 74 1.74 -19.32 6.63
C LEU A 74 0.48 -18.48 6.76
N GLN A 75 -0.29 -18.67 7.84
CA GLN A 75 -1.50 -17.91 8.13
C GLN A 75 -1.23 -16.41 8.23
N VAL A 76 -0.16 -16.01 8.92
CA VAL A 76 0.22 -14.60 9.08
C VAL A 76 0.52 -13.97 7.71
N GLY A 77 1.35 -14.61 6.88
CA GLY A 77 1.67 -14.07 5.56
C GLY A 77 0.45 -14.01 4.64
N LEU A 78 -0.43 -15.02 4.66
CA LEU A 78 -1.71 -14.98 3.94
C LEU A 78 -2.60 -13.83 4.43
N ALA A 79 -2.70 -13.62 5.74
CA ALA A 79 -3.51 -12.55 6.31
C ALA A 79 -3.03 -11.16 5.90
N TYR A 80 -1.71 -10.90 5.95
CA TYR A 80 -1.15 -9.66 5.43
C TYR A 80 -1.37 -9.52 3.91
N GLY A 81 -1.12 -10.58 3.13
CA GLY A 81 -1.28 -10.54 1.68
C GLY A 81 -2.73 -10.26 1.26
N VAL A 82 -3.71 -10.94 1.86
CA VAL A 82 -5.14 -10.68 1.62
C VAL A 82 -5.53 -9.30 2.11
N GLY A 83 -5.02 -8.86 3.26
CA GLY A 83 -5.23 -7.50 3.75
C GLY A 83 -4.75 -6.42 2.76
N ILE A 84 -3.61 -6.65 2.10
CA ILE A 84 -3.09 -5.77 1.05
C ILE A 84 -3.99 -5.81 -0.20
N VAL A 85 -4.47 -6.99 -0.61
CA VAL A 85 -5.45 -7.09 -1.71
C VAL A 85 -6.68 -6.23 -1.42
N LEU A 86 -7.21 -6.29 -0.20
CA LEU A 86 -8.34 -5.47 0.23
C LEU A 86 -7.99 -3.97 0.23
N ALA A 87 -6.84 -3.59 0.79
CA ALA A 87 -6.37 -2.21 0.83
C ALA A 87 -6.27 -1.61 -0.57
N VAL A 88 -5.59 -2.31 -1.49
CA VAL A 88 -5.41 -1.84 -2.87
C VAL A 88 -6.75 -1.76 -3.60
N THR A 89 -7.60 -2.78 -3.46
CA THR A 89 -8.90 -2.83 -4.15
C THR A 89 -9.86 -1.73 -3.67
N ILE A 90 -9.89 -1.45 -2.36
CA ILE A 90 -10.85 -0.51 -1.77
C ILE A 90 -10.36 0.94 -1.89
N CYS A 91 -9.07 1.19 -1.67
CA CYS A 91 -8.57 2.54 -1.40
C CYS A 91 -7.76 3.17 -2.54
N SER A 92 -7.23 2.39 -3.49
CA SER A 92 -6.31 2.93 -4.53
C SER A 92 -6.99 3.92 -5.48
N GLY A 93 -8.25 3.67 -5.86
CA GLY A 93 -9.01 4.59 -6.71
C GLY A 93 -9.30 5.95 -6.07
N THR A 94 -9.00 6.11 -4.77
CA THR A 94 -9.19 7.36 -4.03
C THR A 94 -7.89 8.09 -3.71
N SER A 95 -6.81 7.38 -3.36
CA SER A 95 -5.55 7.96 -2.87
C SER A 95 -4.33 7.71 -3.76
N ASN A 96 -4.48 6.91 -4.83
CA ASN A 96 -3.42 6.21 -5.56
C ASN A 96 -2.77 5.04 -4.79
N GLY A 97 -3.17 4.83 -3.54
CA GLY A 97 -2.87 3.62 -2.78
C GLY A 97 -1.40 3.42 -2.44
N HIS A 98 -0.78 4.42 -1.81
CA HIS A 98 0.62 4.30 -1.40
C HIS A 98 0.77 3.34 -0.21
N PHE A 99 -0.05 3.55 0.82
CA PHE A 99 -0.14 2.77 2.07
C PHE A 99 1.19 2.49 2.78
N ASN A 100 2.24 3.21 2.42
CA ASN A 100 3.59 3.05 2.92
C ASN A 100 4.36 4.38 2.77
N PRO A 101 5.02 4.87 3.83
CA PRO A 101 5.85 6.06 3.76
C PRO A 101 6.95 5.97 2.70
N CYS A 102 7.62 4.82 2.52
CA CYS A 102 8.69 4.69 1.53
C CYS A 102 8.17 4.86 0.10
N ILE A 103 7.00 4.28 -0.22
CA ILE A 103 6.33 4.42 -1.52
C ILE A 103 5.93 5.88 -1.74
N THR A 104 5.37 6.53 -0.70
CA THR A 104 4.97 7.94 -0.77
C THR A 104 6.15 8.86 -1.08
N ILE A 105 7.27 8.66 -0.39
CA ILE A 105 8.51 9.43 -0.61
C ILE A 105 9.07 9.16 -2.01
N THR A 106 9.10 7.90 -2.43
CA THR A 106 9.66 7.50 -3.73
C THR A 106 8.81 8.04 -4.88
N PHE A 107 7.49 8.05 -4.75
CA PHE A 107 6.59 8.66 -5.72
C PHE A 107 6.78 10.18 -5.80
N ALA A 108 7.09 10.85 -4.69
CA ALA A 108 7.40 12.28 -4.70
C ALA A 108 8.73 12.61 -5.37
N LEU A 109 9.70 11.68 -5.30
CA LEU A 109 11.00 11.80 -5.94
C LEU A 109 10.94 11.55 -7.45
N PHE A 110 10.26 10.49 -7.89
CA PHE A 110 10.38 9.98 -9.27
C PHE A 110 9.10 10.02 -10.11
N LYS A 111 7.92 10.08 -9.47
CA LYS A 111 6.61 9.94 -10.15
C LYS A 111 5.72 11.19 -10.07
N GLY A 112 6.29 12.33 -9.66
CA GLY A 112 5.60 13.61 -9.65
C GLY A 112 4.56 13.80 -8.55
N PHE A 113 4.58 12.97 -7.49
CA PHE A 113 3.64 13.14 -6.37
C PHE A 113 3.93 14.44 -5.59
N PRO A 114 2.92 15.29 -5.29
CA PRO A 114 3.18 16.58 -4.68
C PRO A 114 3.78 16.46 -3.27
N TRP A 115 4.97 17.04 -3.05
CA TRP A 115 5.66 17.07 -1.75
C TRP A 115 4.80 17.61 -0.59
N LYS A 116 3.87 18.53 -0.87
CA LYS A 116 2.93 19.08 0.14
C LYS A 116 1.95 18.03 0.68
N LYS A 117 1.69 16.95 -0.06
CA LYS A 117 0.81 15.85 0.36
C LYS A 117 1.56 14.80 1.21
N VAL A 118 2.86 14.66 1.01
CA VAL A 118 3.70 13.62 1.65
C VAL A 118 3.53 13.55 3.17
N PRO A 119 3.62 14.65 3.95
CA PRO A 119 3.50 14.55 5.41
C PRO A 119 2.13 14.07 5.86
N ARG A 120 1.06 14.46 5.14
CA ARG A 120 -0.31 14.09 5.49
C ARG A 120 -0.55 12.60 5.24
N TYR A 121 -0.05 12.10 4.11
CA TYR A 121 -0.11 10.67 3.78
C TYR A 121 0.62 9.83 4.85
N ILE A 122 1.86 10.21 5.19
CA ILE A 122 2.65 9.48 6.20
C ILE A 122 1.96 9.46 7.56
N ILE A 123 1.41 10.60 8.01
CA ILE A 123 0.68 10.66 9.28
C ILE A 123 -0.57 9.77 9.22
N SER A 124 -1.36 9.85 8.14
CA SER A 124 -2.55 9.00 7.98
C SER A 124 -2.23 7.52 7.97
N GLN A 125 -1.15 7.12 7.29
CA GLN A 125 -0.66 5.74 7.26
C GLN A 125 -0.28 5.27 8.66
N ILE A 126 0.54 6.02 9.40
CA ILE A 126 0.95 5.67 10.77
C ILE A 126 -0.27 5.53 11.69
N LEU A 127 -1.22 6.46 11.59
CA LEU A 127 -2.46 6.39 12.37
C LEU A 127 -3.30 5.15 12.02
N GLY A 128 -3.33 4.74 10.75
CA GLY A 128 -4.01 3.52 10.32
C GLY A 128 -3.44 2.28 10.99
N GLY A 129 -2.10 2.15 11.02
CA GLY A 129 -1.41 1.05 11.68
C GLY A 129 -1.62 1.07 13.20
N PHE A 130 -1.50 2.25 13.81
CA PHE A 130 -1.74 2.46 15.24
C PHE A 130 -3.15 2.05 15.67
N VAL A 131 -4.19 2.52 14.97
CA VAL A 131 -5.58 2.19 15.29
C VAL A 131 -5.86 0.70 15.06
N ALA A 132 -5.30 0.09 14.01
CA ALA A 132 -5.44 -1.35 13.79
C ALA A 132 -4.90 -2.15 14.99
N CYS A 133 -3.73 -1.79 15.51
CA CYS A 133 -3.16 -2.43 16.70
C CYS A 133 -4.05 -2.28 17.92
N LEU A 134 -4.57 -1.08 18.20
CA LEU A 134 -5.46 -0.85 19.34
C LEU A 134 -6.75 -1.65 19.25
N ILE A 135 -7.33 -1.77 18.05
CA ILE A 135 -8.55 -2.56 17.83
C ILE A 135 -8.25 -4.05 18.03
N VAL A 136 -7.15 -4.57 17.50
CA VAL A 136 -6.75 -5.97 17.71
C VAL A 136 -6.47 -6.23 19.19
N TYR A 137 -5.78 -5.31 19.88
CA TYR A 137 -5.57 -5.42 21.33
C TYR A 137 -6.90 -5.46 22.08
N LEU A 138 -7.86 -4.59 21.76
CA LEU A 138 -9.18 -4.60 22.37
C LEU A 138 -9.89 -5.95 22.19
N GLN A 139 -9.81 -6.53 20.99
CA GLN A 139 -10.43 -7.82 20.67
C GLN A 139 -9.78 -9.00 21.40
N TRP A 140 -8.46 -8.96 21.61
CA TRP A 140 -7.68 -10.02 22.25
C TRP A 140 -7.35 -9.73 23.72
N ARG A 141 -7.85 -8.64 24.28
CA ARG A 141 -7.43 -8.10 25.59
C ARG A 141 -7.47 -9.13 26.71
N ASN A 142 -8.57 -9.88 26.79
CA ASN A 142 -8.75 -10.86 27.86
C ASN A 142 -7.75 -12.02 27.76
N ASN A 143 -7.45 -12.46 26.54
CA ASN A 143 -6.46 -13.51 26.29
C ASN A 143 -5.04 -13.03 26.62
N ILE A 144 -4.68 -11.81 26.20
CA ILE A 144 -3.38 -11.20 26.48
C ILE A 144 -3.18 -11.05 28.00
N LEU A 145 -4.15 -10.50 28.72
CA LEU A 145 -4.04 -10.32 30.17
C LEU A 145 -3.92 -11.64 30.94
N ALA A 146 -4.68 -12.66 30.53
CA ALA A 146 -4.58 -13.99 31.14
C ALA A 146 -3.19 -14.60 30.92
N LEU A 147 -2.64 -14.43 29.71
CA LEU A 147 -1.30 -14.90 29.35
C LEU A 147 -0.21 -14.15 30.12
N GLU A 148 -0.30 -12.83 30.22
CA GLU A 148 0.63 -12.00 30.99
C GLU A 148 0.63 -12.39 32.47
N THR A 149 -0.54 -12.64 33.05
CA THR A 149 -0.66 -13.11 34.44
C THR A 149 0.04 -14.46 34.64
N ALA A 150 -0.13 -15.39 33.70
CA ALA A 150 0.54 -16.69 33.76
C ALA A 150 2.07 -16.56 33.60
N LEU A 151 2.53 -15.69 32.70
CA LEU A 151 3.95 -15.40 32.51
C LEU A 151 4.58 -14.71 33.72
N GLU A 152 3.84 -13.83 34.40
CA GLU A 152 4.27 -13.15 35.62
C GLU A 152 4.42 -14.15 36.76
N ALA A 153 3.43 -15.02 36.96
CA ALA A 153 3.50 -16.10 37.95
C ALA A 153 4.68 -17.07 37.71
N ALA A 154 5.06 -17.25 36.45
CA ALA A 154 6.22 -18.05 36.06
C ALA A 154 7.57 -17.28 36.13
N GLY A 155 7.56 -15.98 36.45
CA GLY A 155 8.75 -15.12 36.49
C GLY A 155 9.38 -14.87 35.11
N LYS A 156 8.64 -15.05 34.02
CA LYS A 156 9.14 -14.96 32.64
C LYS A 156 8.72 -13.68 31.91
N LEU A 157 7.68 -12.99 32.39
CA LEU A 157 7.05 -11.86 31.70
C LEU A 157 8.06 -10.77 31.32
N ASP A 158 8.81 -10.24 32.29
CA ASP A 158 9.72 -9.11 32.06
C ASP A 158 10.80 -9.40 31.00
N ALA A 159 11.27 -10.66 30.93
CA ALA A 159 12.30 -11.07 29.99
C ALA A 159 11.80 -11.15 28.54
N ILE A 160 10.52 -11.48 28.32
CA ILE A 160 9.98 -11.70 26.98
C ILE A 160 9.05 -10.59 26.50
N GLN A 161 8.53 -9.74 27.40
CA GLN A 161 7.45 -8.79 27.13
C GLN A 161 7.64 -8.00 25.83
N PHE A 162 8.83 -7.43 25.66
CA PHE A 162 9.23 -6.59 24.52
C PHE A 162 10.20 -7.32 23.59
N THR A 163 9.83 -8.54 23.21
CA THR A 163 10.56 -9.38 22.24
C THR A 163 9.60 -9.85 21.14
N PRO A 164 10.10 -10.38 20.00
CA PRO A 164 9.22 -10.89 18.94
C PRO A 164 8.33 -12.07 19.38
N SER A 165 8.71 -12.75 20.46
CA SER A 165 8.01 -13.92 20.99
C SER A 165 7.17 -13.61 22.23
N GLY A 166 7.09 -12.34 22.65
CA GLY A 166 6.28 -11.93 23.81
C GLY A 166 4.99 -11.21 23.44
N PRO A 167 4.16 -10.86 24.44
CA PRO A 167 2.88 -10.17 24.24
C PRO A 167 2.98 -8.89 23.40
N ALA A 168 3.98 -8.03 23.63
CA ALA A 168 4.12 -6.81 22.84
C ALA A 168 4.57 -7.09 21.39
N GLY A 169 5.23 -8.22 21.14
CA GLY A 169 5.67 -8.69 19.82
C GLY A 169 4.52 -9.01 18.86
N ILE A 170 3.29 -9.09 19.36
CA ILE A 170 2.08 -9.13 18.53
C ILE A 170 1.95 -7.85 17.69
N PHE A 171 2.25 -6.70 18.30
CA PHE A 171 1.97 -5.38 17.74
C PHE A 171 3.24 -4.67 17.26
N GLY A 172 4.27 -4.63 18.12
CA GLY A 172 5.54 -3.98 17.84
C GLY A 172 6.58 -4.96 17.30
N MET A 173 7.48 -4.46 16.45
CA MET A 173 8.64 -5.23 16.01
C MET A 173 9.78 -5.06 17.01
N TYR A 174 10.38 -6.17 17.41
CA TYR A 174 11.57 -6.15 18.26
C TYR A 174 12.69 -6.96 17.60
N ALA A 175 13.93 -6.68 17.96
CA ALA A 175 15.03 -7.56 17.57
C ALA A 175 15.02 -8.79 18.47
N GLN A 176 15.39 -9.95 17.92
CA GLN A 176 15.62 -11.13 18.75
C GLN A 176 16.78 -10.85 19.74
N PRO A 177 16.69 -11.30 20.99
CA PRO A 177 17.79 -11.18 21.93
C PRO A 177 19.09 -11.77 21.35
N GLY A 178 20.16 -10.98 21.31
CA GLY A 178 21.44 -11.38 20.73
C GLY A 178 21.54 -11.29 19.20
N ALA A 179 20.52 -10.78 18.50
CA ALA A 179 20.56 -10.60 17.06
C ALA A 179 21.67 -9.61 16.61
N ASN A 180 22.32 -9.93 15.50
CA ASN A 180 23.24 -9.01 14.84
C ASN A 180 22.45 -7.97 14.04
N LEU A 181 22.46 -6.71 14.50
CA LEU A 181 21.70 -5.63 13.87
C LEU A 181 22.09 -5.36 12.41
N GLY A 182 23.33 -5.65 12.00
CA GLY A 182 23.75 -5.54 10.60
C GLY A 182 23.09 -6.59 9.70
N VAL A 183 22.91 -7.81 10.21
CA VAL A 183 22.20 -8.88 9.49
C VAL A 183 20.71 -8.58 9.43
N VAL A 184 20.12 -8.07 10.51
CA VAL A 184 18.71 -7.66 10.52
C VAL A 184 18.45 -6.51 9.56
N PHE A 185 19.34 -5.51 9.53
CA PHE A 185 19.30 -4.43 8.54
C PHE A 185 19.37 -4.98 7.10
N ALA A 186 20.28 -5.92 6.83
CA ALA A 186 20.40 -6.51 5.49
C ALA A 186 19.12 -7.28 5.11
N ASN A 187 18.53 -8.02 6.04
CA ASN A 187 17.26 -8.71 5.85
C ASN A 187 16.15 -7.73 5.44
N GLU A 188 15.94 -6.67 6.22
CA GLU A 188 14.96 -5.63 5.93
C GLU A 188 15.23 -4.99 4.54
N PHE A 189 16.48 -4.57 4.30
CA PHE A 189 16.86 -3.87 3.08
C PHE A 189 16.61 -4.68 1.81
N PHE A 190 17.07 -5.94 1.75
CA PHE A 190 16.93 -6.74 0.54
C PHE A 190 15.49 -7.18 0.29
N VAL A 191 14.73 -7.48 1.35
CA VAL A 191 13.32 -7.84 1.21
C VAL A 191 12.51 -6.65 0.70
N ASP A 192 12.73 -5.46 1.25
CA ASP A 192 12.08 -4.24 0.79
C ASP A 192 12.47 -3.85 -0.63
N PHE A 193 13.73 -4.07 -1.00
CA PHE A 193 14.19 -3.83 -2.37
C PHE A 193 13.45 -4.72 -3.36
N ILE A 194 13.30 -6.02 -3.08
CA ILE A 194 12.57 -6.96 -3.95
C ILE A 194 11.07 -6.66 -3.96
N LEU A 195 10.49 -6.31 -2.81
CA LEU A 195 9.08 -5.92 -2.73
C LEU A 195 8.82 -4.65 -3.54
N ALA A 196 9.68 -3.64 -3.42
CA ALA A 196 9.60 -2.40 -4.18
C ALA A 196 9.79 -2.64 -5.69
N LEU A 197 10.76 -3.45 -6.11
CA LEU A 197 10.91 -3.85 -7.53
C LEU A 197 9.64 -4.50 -8.06
N THR A 198 9.02 -5.38 -7.26
CA THR A 198 7.75 -6.02 -7.62
C THR A 198 6.64 -4.98 -7.78
N ILE A 199 6.52 -4.04 -6.84
CA ILE A 199 5.54 -2.94 -6.91
C ILE A 199 5.77 -2.09 -8.17
N PHE A 200 7.01 -1.69 -8.46
CA PHE A 200 7.33 -0.92 -9.67
C PHE A 200 7.01 -1.69 -10.95
N SER A 201 7.22 -3.01 -10.95
CA SER A 201 6.80 -3.85 -12.08
C SER A 201 5.29 -3.94 -12.25
N CYS A 202 4.52 -3.91 -11.16
CA CYS A 202 3.06 -3.97 -11.19
C CYS A 202 2.43 -2.66 -11.68
N ILE A 203 3.06 -1.52 -11.39
CA ILE A 203 2.55 -0.20 -11.79
C ILE A 203 3.14 0.28 -13.13
N ASP A 204 4.08 -0.47 -13.71
CA ASP A 204 4.57 -0.24 -15.06
C ASP A 204 3.47 -0.58 -16.07
N PRO A 205 2.95 0.42 -16.82
CA PRO A 205 1.84 0.20 -17.73
C PRO A 205 2.21 -0.68 -18.93
N SER A 206 3.50 -0.92 -19.18
CA SER A 206 3.97 -1.79 -20.25
C SER A 206 4.06 -3.27 -19.83
N ASN A 207 3.89 -3.60 -18.55
CA ASN A 207 4.06 -4.96 -18.06
C ASN A 207 2.86 -5.85 -18.42
N PHE A 208 3.02 -6.67 -19.45
CA PHE A 208 1.99 -7.57 -19.95
C PHE A 208 1.59 -8.68 -18.97
N PHE A 209 2.45 -9.03 -18.00
CA PHE A 209 2.13 -10.05 -16.99
C PHE A 209 1.27 -9.52 -15.84
N CYS A 210 1.21 -8.19 -15.67
CA CYS A 210 0.50 -7.57 -14.55
C CYS A 210 -0.53 -6.55 -15.05
N PRO A 211 -1.64 -7.01 -15.67
CA PRO A 211 -2.74 -6.10 -15.98
C PRO A 211 -3.34 -5.53 -14.67
N PRO A 212 -4.07 -4.40 -14.73
CA PRO A 212 -4.56 -3.69 -13.54
C PRO A 212 -5.35 -4.54 -12.54
N SER A 213 -6.11 -5.52 -13.03
CA SER A 213 -6.90 -6.42 -12.20
C SER A 213 -6.06 -7.40 -11.35
N VAL A 214 -4.82 -7.65 -11.74
CA VAL A 214 -3.92 -8.61 -11.09
C VAL A 214 -3.00 -7.92 -10.07
N VAL A 215 -2.77 -6.61 -10.21
CA VAL A 215 -1.91 -5.80 -9.34
C VAL A 215 -2.13 -6.04 -7.84
N PRO A 216 -3.37 -6.02 -7.29
CA PRO A 216 -3.59 -6.24 -5.86
C PRO A 216 -3.06 -7.60 -5.38
N TYR A 217 -3.28 -8.64 -6.18
CA TYR A 217 -2.91 -10.01 -5.85
C TYR A 217 -1.40 -10.23 -5.94
N THR A 218 -0.74 -9.66 -6.95
CA THR A 218 0.73 -9.75 -7.08
C THR A 218 1.42 -9.09 -5.90
N ILE A 219 1.01 -7.87 -5.53
CA ILE A 219 1.60 -7.17 -4.37
C ILE A 219 1.31 -7.93 -3.07
N GLY A 220 0.08 -8.40 -2.89
CA GLY A 220 -0.30 -9.20 -1.71
C GLY A 220 0.50 -10.49 -1.56
N LEU A 221 0.68 -11.25 -2.65
CA LEU A 221 1.48 -12.48 -2.64
C LEU A 221 2.97 -12.22 -2.45
N ALA A 222 3.51 -11.15 -3.03
CA ALA A 222 4.90 -10.75 -2.80
C ALA A 222 5.15 -10.41 -1.33
N TYR A 223 4.22 -9.71 -0.69
CA TYR A 223 4.30 -9.42 0.74
C TYR A 223 4.13 -10.69 1.59
N ALA A 224 3.22 -11.59 1.21
CA ALA A 224 3.04 -12.86 1.91
C ALA A 224 4.32 -13.70 1.87
N MET A 225 4.96 -13.79 0.70
CA MET A 225 6.28 -14.42 0.53
C MET A 225 7.34 -13.79 1.43
N ALA A 226 7.38 -12.47 1.50
CA ALA A 226 8.31 -11.74 2.37
C ALA A 226 8.13 -12.15 3.84
N VAL A 227 6.89 -12.23 4.31
CA VAL A 227 6.58 -12.69 5.67
C VAL A 227 7.00 -14.13 5.91
N TRP A 228 6.65 -15.06 5.02
CA TRP A 228 6.96 -16.48 5.18
C TRP A 228 8.46 -16.77 5.25
N SER A 229 9.24 -15.99 4.50
CA SER A 229 10.66 -16.26 4.32
C SER A 229 11.53 -15.51 5.33
N TYR A 230 11.13 -14.30 5.73
CA TYR A 230 12.05 -13.36 6.38
C TYR A 230 11.53 -12.74 7.69
N SER A 231 10.25 -12.89 8.02
CA SER A 231 9.69 -12.36 9.28
C SER A 231 10.38 -12.89 10.56
N PRO A 232 10.77 -14.18 10.66
CA PRO A 232 11.47 -14.68 11.86
C PRO A 232 12.80 -13.96 12.15
N ASN A 233 13.43 -13.38 11.12
CA ASN A 233 14.70 -12.64 11.24
C ASN A 233 14.50 -11.13 11.49
N GLY A 234 13.25 -10.67 11.58
CA GLY A 234 12.88 -9.26 11.71
C GLY A 234 12.55 -8.64 10.36
N LEU A 235 11.26 -8.36 10.13
CA LEU A 235 10.75 -7.73 8.92
C LEU A 235 9.62 -6.74 9.23
N ALA A 236 9.92 -5.44 9.16
CA ALA A 236 8.90 -4.40 9.23
C ALA A 236 8.20 -4.21 7.88
N ALA A 237 8.97 -4.15 6.79
CA ALA A 237 8.60 -3.91 5.41
C ALA A 237 7.81 -2.60 5.12
N ASN A 238 7.48 -1.85 6.17
CA ASN A 238 6.64 -0.68 6.12
C ASN A 238 6.79 0.16 7.39
N THR A 239 7.19 1.41 7.22
CA THR A 239 7.42 2.35 8.32
C THR A 239 6.16 2.65 9.12
N ALA A 240 5.02 2.79 8.45
CA ALA A 240 3.75 3.09 9.11
C ALA A 240 3.23 1.91 9.94
N ARG A 241 3.45 0.69 9.46
CA ARG A 241 3.15 -0.53 10.21
C ARG A 241 4.01 -0.63 11.47
N ASP A 242 5.32 -0.46 11.35
CA ASP A 242 6.26 -0.54 12.49
C ASP A 242 6.00 0.55 13.52
N LEU A 243 6.01 1.82 13.10
CA LEU A 243 5.78 2.95 14.01
C LEU A 243 4.39 2.90 14.62
N GLY A 244 3.36 2.55 13.85
CA GLY A 244 2.00 2.38 14.36
C GLY A 244 1.93 1.32 15.46
N GLY A 245 2.57 0.17 15.24
CA GLY A 245 2.66 -0.92 16.22
C GLY A 245 3.40 -0.53 17.50
N ARG A 246 4.54 0.16 17.38
CA ARG A 246 5.31 0.67 18.53
C ARG A 246 4.53 1.70 19.33
N LEU A 247 3.85 2.64 18.67
CA LEU A 247 3.01 3.63 19.33
C LEU A 247 1.85 2.96 20.09
N ALA A 248 1.27 1.90 19.52
CA ALA A 248 0.23 1.14 20.19
C ALA A 248 0.79 0.39 21.41
N ALA A 249 1.96 -0.24 21.28
CA ALA A 249 2.62 -0.91 22.40
C ALA A 249 2.97 0.07 23.53
N LEU A 250 3.50 1.25 23.21
CA LEU A 250 3.74 2.32 24.18
C LEU A 250 2.45 2.76 24.88
N ALA A 251 1.34 2.87 24.15
CA ALA A 251 0.04 3.26 24.72
C ALA A 251 -0.56 2.17 25.62
N ILE A 252 -0.41 0.89 25.25
CA ILE A 252 -0.96 -0.25 25.98
C ILE A 252 -0.21 -0.49 27.28
N TRP A 253 1.13 -0.59 27.20
CA TRP A 253 1.95 -1.00 28.35
C TRP A 253 2.55 0.16 29.15
N GLN A 254 2.56 1.38 28.59
CA GLN A 254 3.09 2.57 29.27
C GLN A 254 4.55 2.40 29.74
N ASP A 255 5.30 1.53 29.07
CA ASP A 255 6.71 1.24 29.33
C ASP A 255 7.54 1.69 28.13
N THR A 256 8.55 2.52 28.39
CA THR A 256 9.46 3.06 27.36
C THR A 256 10.22 1.97 26.59
N ARG A 257 10.40 0.76 27.17
CA ARG A 257 11.01 -0.39 26.49
C ARG A 257 10.23 -0.83 25.25
N ALA A 258 8.91 -0.58 25.22
CA ALA A 258 8.06 -0.82 24.06
C ALA A 258 8.49 -0.02 22.81
N GLY A 259 9.26 1.06 22.99
CA GLY A 259 9.83 1.82 21.87
C GLY A 259 10.80 1.00 21.02
N GLY A 260 11.40 -0.07 21.55
CA GLY A 260 12.32 -0.97 20.83
C GLY A 260 13.73 -0.44 20.60
N GLY A 261 14.10 0.68 21.24
CA GLY A 261 15.47 1.18 21.31
C GLY A 261 16.12 1.43 19.95
N SER A 262 17.39 1.03 19.81
CA SER A 262 18.18 1.24 18.58
C SER A 262 17.63 0.51 17.36
N TYR A 263 16.90 -0.60 17.55
CA TYR A 263 16.31 -1.36 16.45
C TYR A 263 15.16 -0.59 15.78
N ALA A 264 14.46 0.28 16.50
CA ALA A 264 13.32 1.03 15.97
C ALA A 264 13.69 1.88 14.75
N ALA A 265 14.88 2.49 14.75
CA ALA A 265 15.36 3.27 13.61
C ALA A 265 15.64 2.39 12.38
N ILE A 266 16.21 1.19 12.60
CA ILE A 266 16.46 0.22 11.52
C ILE A 266 15.14 -0.22 10.90
N ALA A 267 14.19 -0.67 11.71
CA ALA A 267 12.88 -1.11 11.23
C ALA A 267 12.09 0.00 10.52
N ALA A 268 12.13 1.23 11.03
CA ALA A 268 11.35 2.34 10.48
C ALA A 268 11.95 2.97 9.22
N LEU A 269 13.28 2.98 9.05
CA LEU A 269 13.93 3.81 8.01
C LEU A 269 14.57 3.01 6.87
N THR A 270 14.90 1.73 7.09
CA THR A 270 15.64 0.93 6.10
C THR A 270 14.87 0.77 4.79
N ASN A 271 13.56 0.54 4.88
CA ASN A 271 12.68 0.38 3.72
C ASN A 271 12.70 1.60 2.77
N ILE A 272 13.00 2.81 3.25
CA ILE A 272 13.00 4.04 2.44
C ILE A 272 14.15 4.00 1.45
N GLY A 273 15.36 3.73 1.94
CA GLY A 273 16.56 3.62 1.09
C GLY A 273 16.45 2.46 0.10
N ALA A 274 15.95 1.31 0.57
CA ALA A 274 15.73 0.14 -0.28
C ALA A 274 14.73 0.41 -1.42
N THR A 275 13.61 1.06 -1.10
CA THR A 275 12.56 1.39 -2.08
C THR A 275 13.04 2.43 -3.10
N VAL A 276 13.76 3.46 -2.66
CA VAL A 276 14.35 4.46 -3.56
C VAL A 276 15.35 3.81 -4.50
N LEU A 277 16.22 2.93 -4.00
CA LEU A 277 17.15 2.20 -4.85
C LEU A 277 16.43 1.28 -5.84
N ALA A 278 15.38 0.58 -5.42
CA ALA A 278 14.57 -0.25 -6.29
C ALA A 278 13.92 0.56 -7.42
N ALA A 279 13.43 1.77 -7.14
CA ALA A 279 12.89 2.66 -8.17
C ALA A 279 13.96 3.03 -9.21
N VAL A 280 15.16 3.41 -8.74
CA VAL A 280 16.28 3.75 -9.62
C VAL A 280 16.67 2.55 -10.49
N VAL A 281 16.81 1.36 -9.89
CA VAL A 281 17.12 0.13 -10.63
C VAL A 281 16.03 -0.19 -11.64
N TYR A 282 14.75 -0.05 -11.27
CA TYR A 282 13.65 -0.32 -12.18
C TYR A 282 13.64 0.62 -13.39
N GLU A 283 13.78 1.92 -13.16
CA GLU A 283 13.84 2.92 -14.23
C GLU A 283 15.04 2.72 -15.17
N VAL A 284 16.21 2.37 -14.62
CA VAL A 284 17.45 2.24 -15.42
C VAL A 284 17.52 0.91 -16.17
N VAL A 285 17.03 -0.18 -15.57
CA VAL A 285 17.25 -1.55 -16.07
C VAL A 285 16.01 -2.14 -16.74
N PHE A 286 14.83 -1.89 -16.20
CA PHE A 286 13.62 -2.62 -16.58
C PHE A 286 12.61 -1.79 -17.36
N PHE A 287 12.57 -0.48 -17.16
CA PHE A 287 11.67 0.42 -17.87
C PHE A 287 12.17 0.70 -19.30
N ASP A 288 11.26 0.70 -20.27
CA ASP A 288 11.56 0.99 -21.67
C ASP A 288 10.39 1.75 -22.32
N SER A 289 10.71 2.95 -22.83
CA SER A 289 9.73 3.86 -23.43
C SER A 289 9.18 3.39 -24.78
N TYR A 290 9.83 2.42 -25.43
CA TYR A 290 9.35 1.86 -26.71
C TYR A 290 8.35 0.72 -26.53
N ARG A 291 8.10 0.27 -25.30
CA ARG A 291 7.14 -0.82 -25.07
C ARG A 291 5.71 -0.36 -25.32
N VAL A 292 4.95 -1.26 -25.93
CA VAL A 292 3.55 -1.03 -26.27
C VAL A 292 2.67 -1.27 -25.06
N LEU A 293 1.70 -0.38 -24.85
CA LEU A 293 0.68 -0.55 -23.81
C LEU A 293 -0.31 -1.67 -24.16
N PRO A 294 -0.47 -2.69 -23.30
CA PRO A 294 -1.50 -3.71 -23.45
C PRO A 294 -2.91 -3.10 -23.45
N PRO A 295 -3.89 -3.72 -24.13
CA PRO A 295 -5.26 -3.19 -24.21
C PRO A 295 -5.89 -2.92 -22.83
N ALA A 296 -5.77 -3.86 -21.89
CA ALA A 296 -6.31 -3.70 -20.54
C ALA A 296 -5.72 -2.47 -19.80
N GLN A 297 -4.43 -2.20 -20.00
CA GLN A 297 -3.79 -1.03 -19.40
C GLN A 297 -4.26 0.26 -20.07
N ARG A 298 -4.39 0.24 -21.40
CA ARG A 298 -4.88 1.38 -22.17
C ARG A 298 -6.28 1.79 -21.71
N ASP A 299 -7.18 0.83 -21.57
CA ASP A 299 -8.55 1.07 -21.11
C ASP A 299 -8.57 1.61 -19.68
N TYR A 300 -7.73 1.05 -18.81
CA TYR A 300 -7.55 1.55 -17.45
C TYR A 300 -7.07 3.01 -17.41
N LEU A 301 -6.00 3.34 -18.14
CA LEU A 301 -5.43 4.70 -18.19
C LEU A 301 -6.43 5.70 -18.78
N PHE A 302 -7.11 5.33 -19.86
CA PHE A 302 -8.10 6.19 -20.50
C PHE A 302 -9.33 6.39 -19.63
N GLY A 303 -9.82 5.36 -18.94
CA GLY A 303 -10.93 5.49 -17.99
C GLY A 303 -10.60 6.46 -16.84
N HIS A 304 -9.39 6.40 -16.30
CA HIS A 304 -8.95 7.33 -15.25
C HIS A 304 -8.84 8.77 -15.78
N LYS A 305 -8.28 8.95 -16.98
CA LYS A 305 -8.19 10.28 -17.61
C LYS A 305 -9.57 10.86 -17.90
N ALA A 306 -10.52 10.06 -18.38
CA ALA A 306 -11.90 10.48 -18.64
C ALA A 306 -12.61 10.89 -17.35
N HIS A 307 -12.46 10.11 -16.26
CA HIS A 307 -13.01 10.48 -14.96
C HIS A 307 -12.47 11.81 -14.44
N ALA A 308 -11.16 12.05 -14.58
CA ALA A 308 -10.54 13.30 -14.15
C ALA A 308 -11.07 14.52 -14.92
N LEU A 309 -11.19 14.41 -16.24
CA LEU A 309 -11.71 15.49 -17.10
C LEU A 309 -13.16 15.82 -16.76
N GLN A 310 -14.01 14.80 -16.60
CA GLN A 310 -15.42 15.02 -16.26
C GLN A 310 -15.58 15.61 -14.85
N ALA A 311 -14.75 15.20 -13.89
CA ALA A 311 -14.77 15.79 -12.54
C ALA A 311 -14.39 17.28 -12.58
N ASP A 312 -13.38 17.66 -13.37
CA ASP A 312 -12.99 19.06 -13.57
C ASP A 312 -14.12 19.88 -14.23
N GLU A 313 -14.78 19.34 -15.26
CA GLU A 313 -15.93 19.98 -15.93
C GLU A 313 -17.15 20.12 -15.01
N ALA A 314 -17.51 19.06 -14.28
CA ALA A 314 -18.72 19.02 -13.45
C ALA A 314 -18.60 19.90 -12.19
N TYR A 315 -17.38 20.07 -11.68
CA TYR A 315 -17.14 20.71 -10.38
C TYR A 315 -16.28 21.98 -10.45
N GLY A 316 -15.79 22.37 -11.64
CA GLY A 316 -14.99 23.59 -11.83
C GLY A 316 -13.65 23.56 -11.09
N THR A 317 -13.14 22.37 -10.77
CA THR A 317 -11.87 22.23 -10.06
C THR A 317 -10.71 22.38 -11.02
N ASN A 318 -9.85 23.38 -10.82
CA ASN A 318 -8.61 23.52 -11.58
C ASN A 318 -7.51 22.63 -10.95
N ASN A 319 -7.81 21.34 -10.70
CA ASN A 319 -6.99 20.47 -9.85
C ASN A 319 -5.83 19.86 -10.64
N ALA A 320 -4.97 20.71 -11.19
CA ALA A 320 -3.83 20.32 -12.02
C ALA A 320 -2.79 19.43 -11.29
N ALA A 321 -2.84 19.38 -9.96
CA ALA A 321 -1.89 18.67 -9.12
C ALA A 321 -2.40 17.31 -8.57
N ALA A 322 -3.63 16.90 -8.90
CA ALA A 322 -4.25 15.71 -8.30
C ALA A 322 -4.05 14.42 -9.10
N HIS A 323 -3.49 14.47 -10.32
CA HIS A 323 -3.44 13.30 -11.18
C HIS A 323 -2.02 12.98 -11.70
N PRO A 324 -1.51 11.74 -11.48
CA PRO A 324 -0.16 11.33 -11.90
C PRO A 324 0.06 11.24 -13.43
N LEU A 325 -0.95 11.62 -14.24
CA LEU A 325 -0.90 11.54 -15.71
C LEU A 325 -0.99 12.91 -16.41
N ARG A 326 -0.96 14.03 -15.67
CA ARG A 326 -0.78 15.36 -16.28
C ARG A 326 0.72 15.63 -16.44
N HIS A 327 1.23 15.48 -17.67
CA HIS A 327 2.50 16.11 -18.02
C HIS A 327 2.34 17.65 -17.96
N PRO A 328 3.32 18.41 -17.43
CA PRO A 328 3.25 19.88 -17.34
C PRO A 328 3.15 20.60 -18.69
N HIS A 329 3.50 19.91 -19.77
CA HIS A 329 3.37 20.36 -21.14
C HIS A 329 2.75 19.23 -21.97
N ASP A 330 1.44 19.30 -22.21
CA ASP A 330 0.78 18.55 -23.28
C ASP A 330 0.65 19.51 -24.49
N PRO A 331 1.61 19.49 -25.44
CA PRO A 331 1.53 20.31 -26.65
C PRO A 331 0.39 19.85 -27.59
N HIS A 332 -0.21 18.67 -27.35
CA HIS A 332 -1.22 18.07 -28.23
C HIS A 332 -2.65 18.47 -27.91
N ARG A 333 -2.87 19.54 -27.13
CA ARG A 333 -4.22 20.11 -26.96
C ARG A 333 -4.81 20.62 -28.29
N HIS A 334 -3.97 20.83 -29.31
CA HIS A 334 -4.38 21.21 -30.65
C HIS A 334 -4.42 20.04 -31.68
N ASP A 335 -3.71 18.94 -31.45
CA ASP A 335 -3.58 17.85 -32.43
C ASP A 335 -4.68 16.78 -32.37
N GLN A 336 -5.45 16.71 -31.28
CA GLN A 336 -6.57 15.75 -31.20
C GLN A 336 -7.72 16.09 -32.17
N ALA A 337 -7.76 17.31 -32.71
CA ALA A 337 -8.68 17.67 -33.78
C ALA A 337 -8.20 17.19 -35.17
N GLU A 338 -6.89 17.01 -35.37
CA GLU A 338 -6.31 16.69 -36.68
C GLU A 338 -6.24 15.18 -36.94
N LEU A 339 -6.00 14.37 -35.90
CA LEU A 339 -6.02 12.90 -35.98
C LEU A 339 -7.40 12.29 -36.26
N ALA A 340 -8.47 13.07 -36.13
CA ALA A 340 -9.83 12.68 -36.52
C ALA A 340 -10.07 12.79 -38.04
N SER A 341 -9.16 13.41 -38.80
CA SER A 341 -9.35 13.70 -40.24
C SER A 341 -8.54 12.83 -41.20
N THR A 342 -7.63 11.98 -40.71
CA THR A 342 -6.69 11.22 -41.57
C THR A 342 -6.83 9.70 -41.54
N SER A 343 -7.89 9.13 -40.95
CA SER A 343 -8.09 7.66 -40.96
C SER A 343 -8.76 7.09 -42.22
N SER A 344 -8.83 7.84 -43.33
CA SER A 344 -9.20 7.30 -44.64
C SER A 344 -7.97 7.23 -45.53
N HIS A 345 -7.52 6.01 -45.82
CA HIS A 345 -6.35 5.61 -46.62
C HIS A 345 -5.11 5.27 -45.80
N ASP A 346 -5.03 3.99 -45.39
CA ASP A 346 -3.97 3.12 -45.91
C ASP A 346 -4.25 1.66 -45.50
N LYS A 347 -4.65 0.85 -46.49
CA LYS A 347 -4.61 -0.60 -46.39
C LYS A 347 -3.22 -1.03 -46.86
N VAL A 348 -2.37 -1.48 -45.95
CA VAL A 348 -1.13 -2.17 -46.30
C VAL A 348 -1.21 -3.62 -45.82
N ASN A 349 -1.20 -4.52 -46.80
CA ASN A 349 -1.10 -5.98 -46.66
C ASN A 349 0.16 -6.35 -45.87
N TYR A 350 0.03 -7.26 -44.91
CA TYR A 350 1.14 -8.07 -44.43
C TYR A 350 0.98 -9.50 -44.94
N GLU A 351 1.82 -9.86 -45.91
CA GLU A 351 2.08 -11.23 -46.31
C GLU A 351 2.97 -11.94 -45.28
N HIS A 352 2.74 -13.24 -45.17
CA HIS A 352 3.50 -14.24 -44.41
C HIS A 352 5.02 -14.12 -44.48
N LYS A 353 5.70 -14.43 -43.36
CA LYS A 353 6.78 -15.42 -43.36
C LYS A 353 6.99 -16.06 -41.97
N VAL A 354 7.25 -17.36 -42.07
CA VAL A 354 7.50 -18.45 -41.11
C VAL A 354 8.22 -18.06 -39.82
#